data_AF-A0A971YDG9-F1
#
_entry.id   AF-A0A971YDG9-F1
#
_cell.length_a   1.000
_cell.length_b   1.000
_cell.length_c   1.000
_cell.angle_alpha   90.00
_cell.angle_beta   90.00
_cell.angle_gamma   90.00
#
_symmetry.space_group_name_H-M   'P 1'
#
loop_
_entity.id
_entity.type
_entity.pdbx_description
1 polymer ?
#
loop_
_entity_poly.entity_id
_entity_poly.type
_entity_poly.pdbx_seq_one_letter_code
_entity_poly.pdbx_strand_id
1 'polypeptide(L)'
;MNAFAIARSAVGMVTRHNDISIVLLVVIVITLMILPLPTTLIDALIGLNMALSFIMLMMSMYVRSALDFSVFPTMLLFTTLFRVGLNIATTRLILLQADAGEIIFTFGDFALGGNFVVGAVVFLILTLVQFLVIAKGAERVAEVGARFTLDAMPGKQMSIDADMRAGVIDMEEAQTRRQRVAQESQMYGAMDGAMKFVKGDSIAGMIVALVNIVGGTVIGITQNGMTAGDALHTYGILTIGDGLVSQIPSLLVSISAGILITRTGDSEVNVGSQIGQQIFDQPKALLMAGGLVFLFGLVPGFPKPQLFTLALALGGLGHVLKRVREAPQDHDAKAELSKSLTPTVGPKKAPRPGLAGQKDEFAPTVPIILDISPALGEALDYDSLNEELAILRRALYFDLGVPFPGINIRPNPGLPGLSYTLHLNEIPMSRGKLEAGMVLVRDTAENIRMLGVDVHEKEPFLPEIEPLWVAESQALRLHRVGITCMTHSRILAYHLSLILSRHASSFLGLQETK
;
A
#
# COMPACT_ATOMS: atom_id res chain seq x y z
N MET A 1 -13.48 15.03 -35.79
CA MET A 1 -14.62 14.46 -35.02
C MET A 1 -15.01 13.03 -35.41
N ASN A 2 -14.61 12.46 -36.54
CA ASN A 2 -15.03 11.09 -36.95
C ASN A 2 -14.25 9.92 -36.30
N ALA A 3 -12.95 10.05 -36.03
CA ALA A 3 -12.19 8.94 -35.44
C ALA A 3 -12.66 8.56 -34.03
N PHE A 4 -13.06 9.55 -33.22
CA PHE A 4 -13.52 9.33 -31.85
C PHE A 4 -14.92 8.69 -31.80
N ALA A 5 -15.80 9.04 -32.75
CA ALA A 5 -17.13 8.44 -32.86
C ALA A 5 -17.07 7.00 -33.37
N ILE A 6 -16.20 6.71 -34.35
CA ILE A 6 -15.95 5.36 -34.86
C ILE A 6 -15.29 4.50 -33.78
N ALA A 7 -14.32 5.05 -33.04
CA ALA A 7 -13.72 4.36 -31.90
C ALA A 7 -14.76 4.07 -30.82
N ARG A 8 -15.65 5.02 -30.50
CA ARG A 8 -16.71 4.83 -29.50
C ARG A 8 -17.78 3.84 -29.95
N SER A 9 -18.11 3.78 -31.24
CA SER A 9 -19.03 2.79 -31.79
C SER A 9 -18.39 1.40 -31.89
N ALA A 10 -17.10 1.31 -32.24
CA ALA A 10 -16.36 0.07 -32.26
C ALA A 10 -16.20 -0.50 -30.84
N VAL A 11 -15.82 0.35 -29.87
CA VAL A 11 -15.78 0.00 -28.45
C VAL A 11 -17.17 -0.43 -27.97
N GLY A 12 -18.22 0.35 -28.28
CA GLY A 12 -19.59 0.04 -27.89
C GLY A 12 -20.14 -1.27 -28.47
N MET A 13 -19.74 -1.63 -29.70
CA MET A 13 -20.16 -2.87 -30.37
C MET A 13 -19.39 -4.09 -29.82
N VAL A 14 -18.10 -3.93 -29.51
CA VAL A 14 -17.25 -4.95 -28.88
C VAL A 14 -17.68 -5.21 -27.43
N THR A 15 -18.03 -4.18 -26.66
CA THR A 15 -18.45 -4.33 -25.25
C THR A 15 -19.86 -4.93 -25.08
N ARG A 16 -20.69 -4.94 -26.13
CA ARG A 16 -22.09 -5.40 -26.02
C ARG A 16 -22.28 -6.89 -26.31
N HIS A 17 -21.25 -7.55 -26.86
CA HIS A 17 -21.27 -8.99 -27.18
C HIS A 17 -19.95 -9.66 -26.78
N ASN A 18 -19.66 -9.73 -25.48
CA ASN A 18 -18.45 -10.40 -24.97
C ASN A 18 -18.31 -11.85 -25.47
N ASP A 19 -19.40 -12.56 -25.72
CA ASP A 19 -19.38 -13.94 -26.25
C ASP A 19 -18.77 -14.03 -27.66
N ILE A 20 -18.95 -12.97 -28.48
CA ILE A 20 -18.39 -12.92 -29.85
C ILE A 20 -16.86 -12.83 -29.81
N SER A 21 -16.28 -12.18 -28.80
CA SER A 21 -14.83 -12.04 -28.69
C SER A 21 -14.12 -13.39 -28.46
N ILE A 22 -14.74 -14.28 -27.68
CA ILE A 22 -14.22 -15.63 -27.40
C ILE A 22 -14.27 -16.48 -28.66
N VAL A 23 -15.42 -16.49 -29.35
CA VAL A 23 -15.60 -17.22 -30.60
C VAL A 23 -14.63 -16.71 -31.66
N LEU A 24 -14.46 -15.40 -31.77
CA LEU A 24 -13.50 -14.78 -32.70
C LEU A 24 -12.07 -15.21 -32.42
N LEU A 25 -11.65 -15.26 -31.15
CA LEU A 25 -10.31 -15.72 -30.78
C LEU A 25 -10.08 -17.17 -31.21
N VAL A 26 -11.03 -18.07 -30.93
CA VAL A 26 -10.93 -19.48 -31.33
C VAL A 26 -10.84 -19.60 -32.85
N VAL A 27 -11.64 -18.83 -33.59
CA VAL A 27 -11.58 -18.79 -35.07
C VAL A 27 -10.24 -18.26 -35.57
N ILE A 28 -9.67 -17.23 -34.93
CA ILE A 28 -8.34 -16.70 -35.26
C ILE A 28 -7.27 -17.77 -35.05
N VAL A 29 -7.30 -18.48 -33.93
CA VAL A 29 -6.33 -19.55 -33.63
C VAL A 29 -6.44 -20.69 -34.63
N ILE A 30 -7.65 -21.14 -34.95
CA ILE A 30 -7.87 -22.18 -35.98
C ILE A 30 -7.39 -21.69 -37.34
N THR A 31 -7.63 -20.43 -37.66
CA THR A 31 -7.19 -19.79 -38.91
C THR A 31 -5.66 -19.74 -38.98
N LEU A 32 -4.98 -19.34 -37.90
CA LEU A 32 -3.51 -19.38 -37.78
C LEU A 32 -2.96 -20.80 -38.00
N MET A 33 -3.67 -21.82 -37.50
CA MET A 33 -3.26 -23.21 -37.65
C MET A 33 -3.53 -23.80 -39.03
N ILE A 34 -4.46 -23.27 -39.83
CA ILE A 34 -4.85 -23.87 -41.11
C ILE A 34 -4.36 -23.05 -42.29
N LEU A 35 -4.59 -21.73 -42.28
CA LEU A 35 -4.34 -20.85 -43.40
C LEU A 35 -2.92 -20.27 -43.36
N PRO A 36 -2.18 -20.29 -44.48
CA PRO A 36 -0.92 -19.56 -44.57
C PRO A 36 -1.21 -18.05 -44.54
N LEU A 37 -0.59 -17.34 -43.60
CA LEU A 37 -0.70 -15.89 -43.48
C LEU A 37 0.56 -15.21 -44.03
N PRO A 38 0.43 -13.98 -44.56
CA PRO A 38 1.59 -13.20 -44.95
C PRO A 38 2.44 -12.84 -43.72
N THR A 39 3.76 -12.76 -43.90
CA THR A 39 4.73 -12.45 -42.84
C THR A 39 4.42 -11.14 -42.11
N THR A 40 3.97 -10.12 -42.83
CA THR A 40 3.57 -8.83 -42.24
C THR A 40 2.41 -8.94 -41.23
N LEU A 41 1.47 -9.86 -41.46
CA LEU A 41 0.36 -10.08 -40.53
C LEU A 41 0.83 -10.87 -39.30
N ILE A 42 1.74 -11.82 -39.49
CA ILE A 42 2.37 -12.56 -38.39
C ILE A 42 3.17 -11.61 -37.49
N ASP A 43 3.97 -10.70 -38.05
CA ASP A 43 4.68 -9.68 -37.29
C ASP A 43 3.70 -8.78 -36.51
N ALA A 44 2.59 -8.38 -37.11
CA ALA A 44 1.56 -7.59 -36.41
C ALA A 44 0.91 -8.36 -35.26
N LEU A 45 0.64 -9.67 -35.43
CA LEU A 45 0.06 -10.52 -34.39
C LEU A 45 1.06 -10.85 -33.26
N ILE A 46 2.34 -11.01 -33.58
CA ILE A 46 3.43 -11.13 -32.61
C ILE A 46 3.52 -9.84 -31.77
N GLY A 47 3.53 -8.68 -32.44
CA GLY A 47 3.51 -7.38 -31.76
C GLY A 47 2.29 -7.21 -30.86
N LEU A 48 1.11 -7.65 -31.31
CA LEU A 48 -0.10 -7.67 -30.50
C LEU A 48 0.04 -8.59 -29.26
N ASN A 49 0.65 -9.78 -29.40
CA ASN A 49 0.90 -10.70 -28.29
C ASN A 49 1.81 -10.06 -27.23
N MET A 50 2.89 -9.42 -27.67
CA MET A 50 3.78 -8.67 -26.78
C MET A 50 3.04 -7.53 -26.08
N ALA A 51 2.27 -6.73 -26.82
CA ALA A 51 1.49 -5.63 -26.26
C ALA A 51 0.47 -6.12 -25.22
N LEU A 52 -0.27 -7.20 -25.48
CA LEU A 52 -1.20 -7.80 -24.52
C LEU A 52 -0.48 -8.28 -23.26
N SER A 53 0.72 -8.84 -23.41
CA SER A 53 1.53 -9.30 -22.27
C SER A 53 2.05 -8.15 -21.41
N PHE A 54 2.47 -7.04 -22.03
CA PHE A 54 2.79 -5.81 -21.32
C PHE A 54 1.59 -5.21 -20.61
N ILE A 55 0.42 -5.18 -21.26
CA ILE A 55 -0.82 -4.69 -20.65
C ILE A 55 -1.17 -5.53 -19.42
N MET A 56 -1.09 -6.86 -19.51
CA MET A 56 -1.35 -7.74 -18.37
C MET A 56 -0.38 -7.48 -17.20
N LEU A 57 0.92 -7.27 -17.50
CA LEU A 57 1.90 -6.92 -16.47
C LEU A 57 1.58 -5.59 -15.82
N MET A 58 1.33 -4.54 -16.61
CA MET A 58 0.98 -3.22 -16.07
C MET A 58 -0.30 -3.29 -15.23
N MET A 59 -1.34 -3.95 -15.73
CA MET A 59 -2.58 -4.14 -14.96
C MET A 59 -2.32 -4.85 -13.63
N SER A 60 -1.53 -5.94 -13.63
CA SER A 60 -1.17 -6.65 -12.39
C SER A 60 -0.41 -5.79 -11.38
N MET A 61 0.40 -4.83 -11.85
CA MET A 61 1.15 -3.91 -10.99
C MET A 61 0.29 -2.80 -10.37
N TYR A 62 -0.73 -2.33 -11.09
CA TYR A 62 -1.57 -1.20 -10.66
C TYR A 62 -2.84 -1.61 -9.90
N VAL A 63 -3.27 -2.87 -10.04
CA VAL A 63 -4.43 -3.43 -9.36
C VAL A 63 -4.23 -3.43 -7.83
N ARG A 64 -5.28 -3.08 -7.07
CA ARG A 64 -5.20 -2.94 -5.61
C ARG A 64 -5.43 -4.27 -4.90
N SER A 65 -6.42 -5.04 -5.33
CA SER A 65 -6.71 -6.38 -4.82
C SER A 65 -6.67 -7.41 -5.95
N ALA A 66 -6.31 -8.66 -5.65
CA ALA A 66 -6.34 -9.73 -6.66
C ALA A 66 -7.72 -9.83 -7.35
N LEU A 67 -8.80 -9.64 -6.58
CA LEU A 67 -10.18 -9.68 -7.03
C LEU A 67 -10.55 -8.59 -8.05
N ASP A 68 -9.91 -7.42 -8.00
CA ASP A 68 -10.19 -6.34 -8.96
C ASP A 68 -9.77 -6.76 -10.39
N PHE A 69 -8.92 -7.77 -10.52
CA PHE A 69 -8.55 -8.39 -11.78
C PHE A 69 -8.98 -9.86 -11.87
N SER A 70 -10.21 -10.17 -11.45
CA SER A 70 -10.81 -11.50 -11.53
C SER A 70 -10.88 -12.12 -12.94
N VAL A 71 -10.78 -11.31 -14.01
CA VAL A 71 -10.75 -11.77 -15.42
C VAL A 71 -9.37 -12.31 -15.84
N PHE A 72 -8.34 -12.10 -15.02
CA PHE A 72 -6.96 -12.49 -15.34
C PHE A 72 -6.77 -13.97 -15.74
N PRO A 73 -7.34 -14.97 -15.04
CA PRO A 73 -7.17 -16.38 -15.43
C PRO A 73 -7.69 -16.67 -16.84
N THR A 74 -8.81 -16.05 -17.21
CA THR A 74 -9.42 -16.18 -18.54
C THR A 74 -8.55 -15.52 -19.62
N MET A 75 -8.02 -14.32 -19.34
CA MET A 75 -7.06 -13.64 -20.22
C MET A 75 -5.78 -14.46 -20.43
N LEU A 76 -5.28 -15.09 -19.38
CA LEU A 76 -4.11 -15.96 -19.44
C LEU A 76 -4.37 -17.17 -20.37
N LEU A 77 -5.53 -17.83 -20.24
CA LEU A 77 -5.90 -18.94 -21.12
C LEU A 77 -5.96 -18.51 -22.59
N PHE A 78 -6.60 -17.38 -22.87
CA PHE A 78 -6.75 -16.85 -24.22
C PHE A 78 -5.43 -16.41 -24.85
N THR A 79 -4.59 -15.70 -24.11
CA THR A 79 -3.28 -15.28 -24.59
C THR A 79 -2.34 -16.47 -24.81
N THR A 80 -2.46 -17.51 -23.98
CA THR A 80 -1.72 -18.78 -24.18
C THR A 80 -2.18 -19.49 -25.44
N LEU A 81 -3.51 -19.61 -25.65
CA LEU A 81 -4.05 -20.24 -26.87
C LEU A 81 -3.65 -19.47 -28.14
N PHE A 82 -3.70 -18.14 -28.09
CA PHE A 82 -3.23 -17.27 -29.17
C PHE A 82 -1.74 -17.49 -29.48
N ARG A 83 -0.91 -17.62 -28.44
CA ARG A 83 0.53 -17.89 -28.57
C ARG A 83 0.80 -19.25 -29.20
N VAL A 84 0.07 -20.29 -28.80
CA VAL A 84 0.16 -21.62 -29.42
C VAL A 84 -0.18 -21.54 -30.92
N GLY A 85 -1.25 -20.83 -31.27
CA GLY A 85 -1.62 -20.60 -32.67
C GLY A 85 -0.51 -19.89 -33.47
N LEU A 86 0.10 -18.84 -32.88
CA LEU A 86 1.22 -18.13 -33.48
C LEU A 86 2.46 -19.00 -33.65
N ASN A 87 2.87 -19.76 -32.63
CA ASN A 87 4.02 -20.67 -32.70
C ASN A 87 3.85 -21.71 -33.83
N ILE A 88 2.63 -22.21 -34.05
CA ILE A 88 2.34 -23.16 -35.13
C ILE A 88 2.44 -22.47 -36.50
N ALA A 89 1.92 -21.24 -36.61
CA ALA A 89 1.99 -20.46 -37.84
C ALA A 89 3.43 -20.06 -38.20
N THR A 90 4.23 -19.61 -37.23
CA THR A 90 5.63 -19.24 -37.41
C THR A 90 6.48 -20.45 -37.73
N THR A 91 6.30 -21.58 -37.03
CA THR A 91 6.97 -22.85 -37.34
C THR A 91 6.74 -23.28 -38.79
N ARG A 92 5.50 -23.17 -39.28
CA ARG A 92 5.20 -23.47 -40.68
C ARG A 92 5.97 -22.57 -41.64
N LEU A 93 5.98 -21.26 -41.37
CA LEU A 93 6.68 -20.28 -42.21
C LEU A 93 8.20 -20.55 -42.21
N ILE A 94 8.79 -20.80 -41.04
CA ILE A 94 10.19 -21.19 -40.87
C ILE A 94 10.49 -22.42 -41.74
N LEU A 95 9.73 -23.50 -41.57
CA LEU A 95 10.00 -24.78 -42.25
C LEU A 95 9.74 -24.74 -43.76
N LEU A 96 8.68 -24.07 -44.21
CA LEU A 96 8.29 -24.05 -45.63
C LEU A 96 8.99 -22.99 -46.47
N GLN A 97 9.25 -21.81 -45.90
CA GLN A 97 9.71 -20.63 -46.65
C GLN A 97 11.11 -20.18 -46.25
N ALA A 98 11.67 -20.69 -45.14
CA ALA A 98 12.89 -20.17 -44.52
C ALA A 98 12.83 -18.64 -44.27
N ASP A 99 11.62 -18.14 -44.03
CA ASP A 99 11.30 -16.77 -43.67
C ASP A 99 10.17 -16.81 -42.65
N ALA A 100 10.32 -16.09 -41.55
CA ALA A 100 9.38 -16.08 -40.43
C ALA A 100 8.84 -14.67 -40.13
N GLY A 101 9.15 -13.68 -40.96
CA GLY A 101 8.86 -12.27 -40.69
C GLY A 101 10.04 -11.52 -40.08
N GLU A 102 9.92 -10.21 -40.11
CA GLU A 102 11.00 -9.27 -39.81
C GLU A 102 11.29 -9.22 -38.31
N ILE A 103 10.26 -9.36 -37.46
CA ILE A 103 10.44 -9.37 -36.00
C ILE A 103 11.27 -10.58 -35.60
N ILE A 104 10.91 -11.78 -36.06
CA ILE A 104 11.62 -13.02 -35.73
C ILE A 104 13.07 -12.97 -36.20
N PHE A 105 13.29 -12.55 -37.45
CA PHE A 105 14.64 -12.44 -37.99
C PHE A 105 15.50 -11.46 -37.17
N THR A 106 14.97 -10.28 -36.84
CA THR A 106 15.68 -9.25 -36.08
C THR A 106 16.03 -9.71 -34.67
N PHE A 107 15.10 -10.39 -33.98
CA PHE A 107 15.37 -10.95 -32.65
C PHE A 107 16.42 -12.08 -32.69
N GLY A 108 16.39 -12.90 -33.75
CA GLY A 108 17.40 -13.92 -33.98
C GLY A 108 18.78 -13.29 -34.14
N ASP A 109 18.94 -12.41 -35.12
CA ASP A 109 20.22 -11.75 -35.42
C ASP A 109 20.78 -11.00 -34.20
N PHE A 110 19.93 -10.28 -33.46
CA PHE A 110 20.29 -9.60 -32.23
C PHE A 110 20.87 -10.56 -31.17
N ALA A 111 20.25 -11.73 -30.98
CA ALA A 111 20.70 -12.70 -29.99
C ALA A 111 22.00 -13.42 -30.38
N LEU A 112 22.26 -13.51 -31.67
CA LEU A 112 23.43 -14.18 -32.22
C LEU A 112 24.67 -13.29 -32.17
N GLY A 113 24.52 -11.97 -32.23
CA GLY A 113 25.61 -11.01 -32.02
C GLY A 113 26.81 -11.23 -32.94
N GLY A 114 26.57 -11.78 -34.14
CA GLY A 114 27.57 -12.15 -35.13
C GLY A 114 28.26 -13.51 -34.94
N ASN A 115 27.92 -14.30 -33.91
CA ASN A 115 28.44 -15.66 -33.72
C ASN A 115 27.32 -16.67 -33.41
N PHE A 116 27.06 -17.56 -34.37
CA PHE A 116 26.02 -18.58 -34.27
C PHE A 116 26.11 -19.44 -33.00
N VAL A 117 27.30 -19.94 -32.70
CA VAL A 117 27.51 -20.87 -31.58
C VAL A 117 27.25 -20.18 -30.25
N VAL A 118 27.74 -18.94 -30.09
CA VAL A 118 27.52 -18.16 -28.86
C VAL A 118 26.03 -17.85 -28.69
N GLY A 119 25.36 -17.41 -29.76
CA GLY A 119 23.91 -17.16 -29.74
C GLY A 119 23.10 -18.40 -29.37
N ALA A 120 23.42 -19.56 -29.94
CA ALA A 120 22.76 -20.82 -29.62
C ALA A 120 22.94 -21.23 -28.15
N VAL A 121 24.13 -21.03 -27.58
CA VAL A 121 24.40 -21.29 -26.15
C VAL A 121 23.60 -20.34 -25.25
N VAL A 122 23.60 -19.04 -25.56
CA VAL A 122 22.84 -18.04 -24.80
C VAL A 122 21.34 -18.34 -24.87
N PHE A 123 20.82 -18.67 -26.06
CA PHE A 123 19.43 -19.06 -26.26
C PHE A 123 19.06 -20.30 -25.44
N LEU A 124 19.91 -21.32 -25.42
CA LEU A 124 19.68 -22.52 -24.62
C LEU A 124 19.62 -22.20 -23.12
N ILE A 125 20.53 -21.36 -22.62
CA ILE A 125 20.54 -20.90 -21.22
C ILE A 125 19.25 -20.13 -20.91
N LEU A 126 18.86 -19.17 -21.76
CA LEU A 126 17.64 -18.38 -21.57
C LEU A 126 16.39 -19.27 -21.55
N THR A 127 16.28 -20.21 -22.48
CA THR A 127 15.18 -21.18 -22.56
C THR A 127 15.12 -22.06 -21.31
N LEU A 128 16.26 -22.54 -20.82
CA LEU A 128 16.33 -23.34 -19.60
C LEU A 128 15.93 -22.53 -18.36
N VAL A 129 16.41 -21.29 -18.23
CA VAL A 129 16.03 -20.41 -17.11
C VAL A 129 14.53 -20.10 -17.15
N GLN A 130 13.99 -19.76 -18.33
CA GLN A 130 12.57 -19.50 -18.52
C GLN A 130 11.71 -20.69 -18.05
N PHE A 131 12.06 -21.92 -18.43
CA PHE A 131 11.29 -23.08 -18.03
C PHE A 131 11.53 -23.50 -16.56
N LEU A 132 12.79 -23.73 -16.18
CA LEU A 132 13.15 -24.35 -14.90
C LEU A 132 12.98 -23.40 -13.70
N VAL A 133 13.28 -22.12 -13.90
CA VAL A 133 13.25 -21.13 -12.81
C VAL A 133 11.93 -20.37 -12.83
N ILE A 134 11.53 -19.87 -13.99
CA ILE A 134 10.44 -18.89 -14.08
C ILE A 134 9.08 -19.60 -14.17
N ALA A 135 8.83 -20.41 -15.20
CA ALA A 135 7.55 -21.09 -15.39
C ALA A 135 7.24 -22.07 -14.24
N LYS A 136 8.21 -22.93 -13.89
CA LYS A 136 8.07 -23.89 -12.78
C LYS A 136 8.03 -23.21 -11.41
N GLY A 137 8.78 -22.12 -11.22
CA GLY A 137 8.74 -21.32 -10.00
C GLY A 137 7.37 -20.67 -9.81
N ALA A 138 6.84 -20.04 -10.86
CA ALA A 138 5.54 -19.39 -10.84
C ALA A 138 4.40 -20.38 -10.64
N GLU A 139 4.46 -21.58 -11.26
CA GLU A 139 3.51 -22.68 -10.99
C GLU A 139 3.51 -23.04 -9.51
N ARG A 140 4.68 -23.25 -8.90
CA ARG A 140 4.78 -23.63 -7.49
C ARG A 140 4.26 -22.53 -6.56
N VAL A 141 4.57 -21.27 -6.84
CA VAL A 141 4.06 -20.13 -6.06
C VAL A 141 2.54 -20.05 -6.19
N ALA A 142 2.00 -20.27 -7.39
CA ALA A 142 0.56 -20.27 -7.62
C ALA A 142 -0.15 -21.44 -6.92
N GLU A 143 0.37 -22.66 -7.04
CA GLU A 143 -0.18 -23.86 -6.40
C GLU A 143 -0.22 -23.70 -4.87
N VAL A 144 0.91 -23.30 -4.28
CA VAL A 144 1.04 -23.16 -2.83
C VAL A 144 0.21 -21.97 -2.32
N GLY A 145 0.25 -20.83 -3.02
CA GLY A 145 -0.52 -19.64 -2.65
C GLY A 145 -2.03 -19.87 -2.75
N ALA A 146 -2.49 -20.51 -3.83
CA ALA A 146 -3.88 -20.88 -4.01
C ALA A 146 -4.32 -21.87 -2.92
N ARG A 147 -3.53 -22.91 -2.65
CA ARG A 147 -3.86 -23.90 -1.62
C ARG A 147 -4.00 -23.28 -0.23
N PHE A 148 -3.03 -22.48 0.21
CA PHE A 148 -3.13 -21.83 1.52
C PHE A 148 -4.31 -20.87 1.62
N THR A 149 -4.59 -20.13 0.54
CA THR A 149 -5.74 -19.21 0.52
C THR A 149 -7.07 -19.97 0.53
N LEU A 150 -7.16 -21.08 -0.20
CA LEU A 150 -8.33 -21.97 -0.23
C LEU A 150 -8.55 -22.67 1.12
N ASP A 151 -7.49 -23.15 1.76
CA ASP A 151 -7.53 -23.78 3.08
C ASP A 151 -7.97 -22.78 4.18
N ALA A 152 -7.72 -21.48 3.98
CA ALA A 152 -8.16 -20.42 4.88
C ALA A 152 -9.65 -20.02 4.68
N MET A 153 -10.32 -20.44 3.61
CA MET A 153 -11.68 -20.01 3.29
C MET A 153 -12.73 -20.42 4.33
N PRO A 154 -12.74 -21.66 4.86
CA PRO A 154 -13.68 -22.03 5.92
C PRO A 154 -13.51 -21.13 7.15
N GLY A 155 -12.27 -20.75 7.50
CA GLY A 155 -11.98 -19.81 8.58
C GLY A 155 -12.59 -18.43 8.32
N LYS A 156 -12.41 -17.87 7.11
CA LYS A 156 -13.03 -16.60 6.70
C LYS A 156 -14.56 -16.66 6.71
N GLN A 157 -15.16 -17.78 6.30
CA GLN A 157 -16.62 -17.96 6.33
C GLN A 157 -17.14 -18.06 7.76
N MET A 158 -16.46 -18.84 8.62
CA MET A 158 -16.81 -18.97 10.03
C MET A 158 -16.67 -17.63 10.78
N SER A 159 -15.67 -16.81 10.46
CA SER A 159 -15.53 -15.48 11.06
C SER A 159 -16.67 -14.55 10.65
N ILE A 160 -17.09 -14.56 9.38
CA ILE A 160 -18.26 -13.79 8.91
C ILE A 160 -19.54 -14.25 9.64
N ASP A 161 -19.72 -15.56 9.83
CA ASP A 161 -20.87 -16.10 10.55
C ASP A 161 -20.87 -15.74 12.03
N ALA A 162 -19.68 -15.72 12.65
CA ALA A 162 -19.50 -15.30 14.03
C ALA A 162 -19.81 -13.81 14.20
N ASP A 163 -19.28 -12.95 13.32
CA ASP A 163 -19.52 -11.50 13.34
C ASP A 163 -20.99 -11.16 13.13
N MET A 164 -21.67 -11.86 12.21
CA MET A 164 -23.11 -11.71 11.96
C MET A 164 -23.93 -12.12 13.20
N ARG A 165 -23.61 -13.27 13.82
CA ARG A 165 -24.29 -13.73 15.03
C ARG A 165 -24.04 -12.82 16.24
N ALA A 166 -22.86 -12.20 16.31
CA ALA A 166 -22.50 -11.23 17.33
C ALA A 166 -23.13 -9.84 17.10
N GLY A 167 -23.78 -9.62 15.95
CA GLY A 167 -24.39 -8.34 15.60
C GLY A 167 -23.37 -7.25 15.20
N VAL A 168 -22.12 -7.61 14.90
CA VAL A 168 -21.07 -6.68 14.45
C VAL A 168 -21.32 -6.24 13.00
N ILE A 169 -21.88 -7.13 12.18
CA ILE A 169 -22.23 -6.90 10.79
C ILE A 169 -23.69 -7.31 10.53
N ASP A 170 -24.33 -6.67 9.57
CA ASP A 170 -25.70 -7.02 9.16
C ASP A 170 -25.72 -8.19 8.15
N MET A 171 -26.93 -8.65 7.79
CA MET A 171 -27.12 -9.74 6.84
C MET A 171 -26.67 -9.40 5.41
N GLU A 172 -26.80 -8.15 4.99
CA GLU A 172 -26.49 -7.70 3.63
C GLU A 172 -24.97 -7.58 3.44
N GLU A 173 -24.27 -7.05 4.43
CA GLU A 173 -22.82 -7.00 4.52
C GLU A 173 -22.24 -8.41 4.60
N ALA A 174 -22.80 -9.29 5.44
CA ALA A 174 -22.35 -10.67 5.53
C ALA A 174 -22.54 -11.42 4.19
N GLN A 175 -23.64 -11.19 3.48
CA GLN A 175 -23.84 -11.75 2.13
C GLN A 175 -22.80 -11.23 1.13
N THR A 176 -22.51 -9.93 1.16
CA THR A 176 -21.48 -9.30 0.31
C THR A 176 -20.09 -9.85 0.60
N ARG A 177 -19.71 -9.99 1.88
CA ARG A 177 -18.44 -10.59 2.29
C ARG A 177 -18.33 -12.06 1.86
N ARG A 178 -19.40 -12.85 2.02
CA ARG A 178 -19.45 -14.24 1.52
C ARG A 178 -19.28 -14.32 0.01
N GLN A 179 -19.91 -13.42 -0.75
CA GLN A 179 -19.73 -13.35 -2.20
C GLN A 179 -18.27 -13.06 -2.59
N ARG A 180 -17.60 -12.11 -1.91
CA ARG A 180 -16.17 -11.85 -2.14
C ARG A 180 -15.31 -13.08 -1.84
N VAL A 181 -15.56 -13.77 -0.73
CA VAL A 181 -14.85 -15.02 -0.37
C VAL A 181 -15.08 -16.11 -1.43
N ALA A 182 -16.29 -16.22 -1.97
CA ALA A 182 -16.59 -17.16 -3.05
C ALA A 182 -15.85 -16.80 -4.35
N GLN A 183 -15.82 -15.52 -4.73
CA GLN A 183 -15.07 -15.03 -5.89
C GLN A 183 -13.57 -15.26 -5.74
N GLU A 184 -13.03 -15.05 -4.54
CA GLU A 184 -11.62 -15.30 -4.22
C GLU A 184 -11.28 -16.78 -4.41
N SER A 185 -12.15 -17.67 -3.93
CA SER A 185 -11.98 -19.12 -4.10
C SER A 185 -11.97 -19.53 -5.57
N GLN A 186 -12.94 -19.03 -6.35
CA GLN A 186 -13.03 -19.30 -7.78
C GLN A 186 -11.81 -18.76 -8.54
N MET A 187 -11.34 -17.55 -8.20
CA MET A 187 -10.19 -16.95 -8.85
C MET A 187 -8.90 -17.75 -8.61
N TYR A 188 -8.60 -18.12 -7.36
CA TYR A 188 -7.40 -18.90 -7.03
C TYR A 188 -7.48 -20.33 -7.61
N GLY A 189 -8.66 -20.94 -7.62
CA GLY A 189 -8.87 -22.23 -8.29
C GLY A 189 -8.66 -22.17 -9.80
N ALA A 190 -9.19 -21.12 -10.46
CA ALA A 190 -8.98 -20.90 -11.89
C ALA A 190 -7.52 -20.57 -12.23
N MET A 191 -6.83 -19.82 -11.36
CA MET A 191 -5.40 -19.50 -11.52
C MET A 191 -4.51 -20.74 -11.49
N ASP A 192 -4.71 -21.66 -10.53
CA ASP A 192 -3.92 -22.90 -10.46
C ASP A 192 -4.04 -23.72 -11.76
N GLY A 193 -5.26 -23.82 -12.29
CA GLY A 193 -5.52 -24.45 -13.59
C GLY A 193 -4.82 -23.73 -14.73
N ALA A 194 -4.99 -22.41 -14.84
CA ALA A 194 -4.40 -21.58 -15.89
C ALA A 194 -2.86 -21.65 -15.90
N MET A 195 -2.21 -21.67 -14.73
CA MET A 195 -0.74 -21.71 -14.62
C MET A 195 -0.14 -23.01 -15.15
N LYS A 196 -0.86 -24.14 -15.09
CA LYS A 196 -0.45 -25.40 -15.72
C LYS A 196 -0.37 -25.27 -17.25
N PHE A 197 -1.22 -24.44 -17.87
CA PHE A 197 -1.13 -24.15 -19.32
C PHE A 197 0.12 -23.34 -19.67
N VAL A 198 0.51 -22.35 -18.84
CA VAL A 198 1.73 -21.54 -19.08
C VAL A 198 2.99 -22.40 -19.04
N LYS A 199 3.04 -23.38 -18.13
CA LYS A 199 4.11 -24.38 -18.11
C LYS A 199 4.11 -25.24 -19.38
N GLY A 200 2.94 -25.72 -19.79
CA GLY A 200 2.78 -26.48 -21.02
C GLY A 200 3.28 -25.72 -22.25
N ASP A 201 2.98 -24.43 -22.34
CA ASP A 201 3.44 -23.53 -23.40
C ASP A 201 4.98 -23.41 -23.43
N SER A 202 5.63 -23.29 -22.27
CA SER A 202 7.10 -23.24 -22.20
C SER A 202 7.76 -24.55 -22.67
N ILE A 203 7.16 -25.71 -22.36
CA ILE A 203 7.63 -27.01 -22.84
C ILE A 203 7.42 -27.11 -24.36
N ALA A 204 6.23 -26.70 -24.84
CA ALA A 204 5.91 -26.70 -26.26
C ALA A 204 6.89 -25.83 -27.06
N GLY A 205 7.23 -24.64 -26.57
CA GLY A 205 8.22 -23.76 -27.21
C GLY A 205 9.61 -24.41 -27.34
N MET A 206 10.07 -25.15 -26.33
CA MET A 206 11.34 -25.88 -26.40
C MET A 206 11.28 -27.03 -27.42
N ILE A 207 10.15 -27.74 -27.50
CA ILE A 207 9.92 -28.79 -28.51
C ILE A 207 9.90 -28.18 -29.92
N VAL A 208 9.20 -27.07 -30.10
CA VAL A 208 9.14 -26.33 -31.37
C VAL A 208 10.54 -25.91 -31.81
N ALA A 209 11.37 -25.38 -30.90
CA ALA A 209 12.73 -25.02 -31.22
C ALA A 209 13.58 -26.23 -31.70
N LEU A 210 13.43 -27.38 -31.04
CA LEU A 210 14.10 -28.60 -31.48
C LEU A 210 13.62 -29.04 -32.87
N VAL A 211 12.31 -29.02 -33.11
CA VAL A 211 11.70 -29.39 -34.39
C VAL A 211 12.13 -28.44 -35.51
N ASN A 212 12.22 -27.13 -35.24
CA ASN A 212 12.61 -26.14 -36.23
C ASN A 212 14.09 -26.26 -36.62
N ILE A 213 14.98 -26.49 -35.64
CA ILE A 213 16.41 -26.71 -35.93
C ILE A 213 16.60 -28.01 -36.70
N VAL A 214 16.06 -29.13 -36.21
CA VAL A 214 16.30 -30.45 -36.81
C VAL A 214 15.56 -30.58 -38.15
N GLY A 215 14.25 -30.33 -38.14
CA GLY A 215 13.40 -30.40 -39.33
C GLY A 215 13.80 -29.38 -40.38
N GLY A 216 14.10 -28.15 -39.96
CA GLY A 216 14.56 -27.09 -40.85
C GLY A 216 15.89 -27.43 -41.51
N THR A 217 16.86 -27.97 -40.75
CA THR A 217 18.14 -28.42 -41.33
C THR A 217 17.95 -29.53 -42.35
N VAL A 218 17.09 -30.52 -42.06
CA VAL A 218 16.79 -31.61 -43.00
C VAL A 218 16.11 -31.09 -44.28
N ILE A 219 15.12 -30.20 -44.15
CA ILE A 219 14.44 -29.59 -45.30
C ILE A 219 15.40 -28.71 -46.10
N GLY A 220 16.23 -27.90 -45.42
CA GLY A 220 17.23 -27.04 -46.04
C GLY A 220 18.21 -27.82 -46.90
N ILE A 221 18.71 -28.96 -46.42
CA ILE A 221 19.64 -29.82 -47.16
C ILE A 221 18.93 -30.56 -48.29
N THR A 222 17.78 -31.18 -48.01
CA THR A 222 17.14 -32.13 -48.95
C THR A 222 16.27 -31.45 -50.02
N GLN A 223 15.63 -30.33 -49.69
CA GLN A 223 14.67 -29.65 -50.57
C GLN A 223 15.23 -28.33 -51.12
N ASN A 224 15.97 -27.57 -50.30
CA ASN A 224 16.47 -26.24 -50.68
C ASN A 224 17.93 -26.25 -51.18
N GLY A 225 18.58 -27.42 -51.23
CA GLY A 225 19.94 -27.57 -51.75
C GLY A 225 21.03 -26.85 -50.95
N MET A 226 20.75 -26.50 -49.69
CA MET A 226 21.68 -25.78 -48.82
C MET A 226 22.76 -26.72 -48.26
N THR A 227 23.94 -26.20 -47.95
CA THR A 227 24.92 -26.96 -47.18
C THR A 227 24.41 -27.18 -45.75
N ALA A 228 24.91 -28.21 -45.07
CA ALA A 228 24.50 -28.47 -43.68
C ALA A 228 24.80 -27.29 -42.75
N GLY A 229 25.90 -26.56 -43.00
CA GLY A 229 26.25 -25.36 -42.24
C GLY A 229 25.28 -24.20 -42.50
N ASP A 230 24.98 -23.92 -43.76
CA ASP A 230 24.08 -22.82 -44.13
C ASP A 230 22.64 -23.08 -43.67
N ALA A 231 22.17 -24.34 -43.80
CA ALA A 231 20.86 -24.74 -43.31
C ALA A 231 20.77 -24.57 -41.79
N LEU A 232 21.76 -25.07 -41.04
CA LEU A 232 21.78 -24.94 -39.58
C LEU A 232 21.84 -23.47 -39.15
N HIS A 233 22.59 -22.63 -39.87
CA HIS A 233 22.68 -21.21 -39.61
C HIS A 233 21.33 -20.51 -39.86
N THR A 234 20.75 -20.63 -41.06
CA THR A 234 19.50 -19.95 -41.43
C THR A 234 18.33 -20.38 -40.54
N TYR A 235 18.08 -21.69 -40.43
CA TYR A 235 17.01 -22.20 -39.59
C TYR A 235 17.29 -22.00 -38.11
N GLY A 236 18.56 -21.98 -37.70
CA GLY A 236 18.95 -21.67 -36.33
C GLY A 236 18.69 -20.21 -35.96
N ILE A 237 19.00 -19.24 -36.82
CA ILE A 237 18.66 -17.82 -36.59
C ILE A 237 17.15 -17.67 -36.41
N LEU A 238 16.37 -18.21 -37.34
CA LEU A 238 14.91 -18.10 -37.30
C LEU A 238 14.32 -18.79 -36.07
N THR A 239 14.87 -19.94 -35.68
CA THR A 239 14.40 -20.67 -34.50
C THR A 239 14.74 -19.96 -33.19
N ILE A 240 15.96 -19.43 -33.07
CA ILE A 240 16.37 -18.65 -31.90
C ILE A 240 15.50 -17.39 -31.80
N GLY A 241 15.26 -16.72 -32.93
CA GLY A 241 14.37 -15.58 -33.01
C GLY A 241 12.95 -15.89 -32.55
N ASP A 242 12.33 -16.93 -33.12
CA ASP A 242 10.97 -17.37 -32.76
C ASP A 242 10.87 -17.74 -31.28
N GLY A 243 11.86 -18.48 -30.77
CA GLY A 243 11.95 -18.85 -29.36
C GLY A 243 12.02 -17.63 -28.45
N LEU A 244 12.86 -16.63 -28.76
CA LEU A 244 12.98 -15.41 -27.94
C LEU A 244 11.72 -14.55 -28.00
N VAL A 245 11.16 -14.39 -29.18
CA VAL A 245 9.91 -13.66 -29.43
C VAL A 245 8.76 -14.25 -28.61
N SER A 246 8.70 -15.59 -28.49
CA SER A 246 7.67 -16.27 -27.69
C SER A 246 7.98 -16.30 -26.18
N GLN A 247 9.25 -16.23 -25.79
CA GLN A 247 9.68 -16.20 -24.39
C GLN A 247 9.33 -14.89 -23.69
N ILE A 248 9.47 -13.73 -24.35
CA ILE A 248 9.20 -12.42 -23.72
C ILE A 248 7.74 -12.32 -23.23
N PRO A 249 6.70 -12.58 -24.06
CA PRO A 249 5.31 -12.65 -23.60
C PRO A 249 5.09 -13.64 -22.45
N SER A 250 5.69 -14.83 -22.54
CA SER A 250 5.56 -15.88 -21.52
C SER A 250 6.11 -15.42 -20.17
N LEU A 251 7.30 -14.81 -20.16
CA LEU A 251 7.93 -14.21 -18.99
C LEU A 251 7.04 -13.14 -18.35
N LEU A 252 6.56 -12.19 -19.16
CA LEU A 252 5.72 -11.09 -18.67
C LEU A 252 4.44 -11.64 -18.03
N VAL A 253 3.78 -12.63 -18.63
CA VAL A 253 2.58 -13.27 -18.08
C VAL A 253 2.89 -14.04 -16.79
N SER A 254 3.98 -14.81 -16.73
CA SER A 254 4.38 -15.53 -15.52
C SER A 254 4.66 -14.58 -14.35
N ILE A 255 5.35 -13.45 -14.62
CA ILE A 255 5.60 -12.42 -13.60
C ILE A 255 4.28 -11.79 -13.16
N SER A 256 3.38 -11.45 -14.11
CA SER A 256 2.07 -10.87 -13.82
C SER A 256 1.25 -11.77 -12.90
N ALA A 257 1.22 -13.07 -13.19
CA ALA A 257 0.54 -14.06 -12.37
C ALA A 257 1.18 -14.17 -10.98
N GLY A 258 2.50 -14.19 -10.91
CA GLY A 258 3.26 -14.19 -9.66
C GLY A 258 2.96 -12.98 -8.77
N ILE A 259 2.90 -11.78 -9.36
CA ILE A 259 2.53 -10.55 -8.65
C ILE A 259 1.10 -10.64 -8.14
N LEU A 260 0.17 -11.12 -8.96
CA LEU A 260 -1.24 -11.17 -8.62
C LEU A 260 -1.57 -12.22 -7.55
N ILE A 261 -0.90 -13.39 -7.55
CA ILE A 261 -1.10 -14.44 -6.53
C ILE A 261 -0.45 -14.10 -5.18
N THR A 262 0.64 -13.32 -5.19
CA THR A 262 1.32 -12.89 -3.97
C THR A 262 0.71 -11.62 -3.36
N ARG A 263 -0.37 -11.11 -3.97
CA ARG A 263 -1.09 -9.93 -3.50
C ARG A 263 -1.95 -10.28 -2.29
N THR A 264 -1.53 -9.85 -1.10
CA THR A 264 -2.35 -9.91 0.11
C THR A 264 -3.47 -8.87 0.04
N GLY A 265 -4.71 -9.28 0.28
CA GLY A 265 -5.94 -8.52 0.01
C GLY A 265 -6.15 -7.22 0.80
N ASP A 266 -5.25 -6.85 1.71
CA ASP A 266 -5.48 -5.76 2.68
C ASP A 266 -4.71 -4.47 2.39
N SER A 267 -4.00 -4.38 1.26
CA SER A 267 -3.18 -3.20 0.96
C SER A 267 -3.81 -2.32 -0.12
N GLU A 268 -4.28 -1.12 0.26
CA GLU A 268 -4.84 -0.12 -0.68
C GLU A 268 -3.81 0.46 -1.68
N VAL A 269 -2.53 0.17 -1.48
CA VAL A 269 -1.38 0.79 -2.15
C VAL A 269 -0.83 -0.13 -3.23
N ASN A 270 -0.54 0.34 -4.45
CA ASN A 270 -0.03 -0.51 -5.55
C ASN A 270 1.37 -1.08 -5.24
N VAL A 271 1.78 -2.16 -5.94
CA VAL A 271 3.03 -2.90 -5.64
C VAL A 271 4.27 -2.00 -5.76
N GLY A 272 4.34 -1.16 -6.79
CA GLY A 272 5.48 -0.27 -7.02
C GLY A 272 5.69 0.73 -5.88
N SER A 273 4.59 1.32 -5.37
CA SER A 273 4.66 2.24 -4.24
C SER A 273 4.94 1.53 -2.91
N GLN A 274 4.47 0.29 -2.72
CA GLN A 274 4.85 -0.50 -1.54
C GLN A 274 6.34 -0.84 -1.52
N ILE A 275 6.89 -1.37 -2.63
CA ILE A 275 8.30 -1.71 -2.73
C ILE A 275 9.15 -0.44 -2.53
N GLY A 276 8.76 0.66 -3.19
CA GLY A 276 9.39 1.96 -3.02
C GLY A 276 9.39 2.38 -1.55
N GLN A 277 8.22 2.48 -0.92
CA GLN A 277 8.08 2.86 0.49
C GLN A 277 8.93 1.97 1.39
N GLN A 278 8.82 0.64 1.28
CA GLN A 278 9.57 -0.29 2.14
C GLN A 278 11.10 -0.16 2.00
N ILE A 279 11.61 0.02 0.78
CA ILE A 279 13.06 0.20 0.57
C ILE A 279 13.51 1.57 1.06
N PHE A 280 12.77 2.63 0.74
CA PHE A 280 13.12 4.00 1.11
C PHE A 280 12.88 4.29 2.61
N ASP A 281 12.01 3.53 3.27
CA ASP A 281 11.71 3.63 4.71
C ASP A 281 12.78 3.00 5.60
N GLN A 282 13.80 2.37 5.01
CA GLN A 282 14.92 1.75 5.71
C GLN A 282 16.27 2.44 5.38
N PRO A 283 16.50 3.72 5.72
CA PRO A 283 17.74 4.44 5.40
C PRO A 283 19.01 3.74 5.93
N LYS A 284 18.90 3.07 7.08
CA LYS A 284 20.01 2.31 7.68
C LYS A 284 20.42 1.12 6.80
N ALA A 285 19.46 0.41 6.19
CA ALA A 285 19.75 -0.71 5.30
C ALA A 285 20.51 -0.23 4.05
N LEU A 286 20.11 0.90 3.46
CA LEU A 286 20.78 1.50 2.30
C LEU A 286 22.21 1.95 2.62
N LEU A 287 22.44 2.55 3.79
CA LEU A 287 23.78 2.94 4.25
C LEU A 287 24.69 1.72 4.47
N MET A 288 24.16 0.66 5.10
CA MET A 288 24.93 -0.59 5.29
C MET A 288 25.24 -1.27 3.96
N ALA A 289 24.28 -1.32 3.03
CA ALA A 289 24.50 -1.84 1.69
C ALA A 289 25.57 -1.04 0.94
N GLY A 290 25.51 0.30 0.98
CA GLY A 290 26.54 1.17 0.40
C GLY A 290 27.93 0.92 1.01
N GLY A 291 28.02 0.77 2.32
CA GLY A 291 29.27 0.43 3.01
C GLY A 291 29.83 -0.94 2.62
N LEU A 292 28.97 -1.95 2.46
CA LEU A 292 29.38 -3.29 2.02
C LEU A 292 29.87 -3.29 0.57
N VAL A 293 29.16 -2.60 -0.33
CA VAL A 293 29.58 -2.43 -1.74
C VAL A 293 30.92 -1.70 -1.83
N PHE A 294 31.15 -0.70 -0.97
CA PHE A 294 32.44 -0.02 -0.87
C PHE A 294 33.57 -0.98 -0.45
N LEU A 295 33.33 -1.82 0.56
CA LEU A 295 34.30 -2.84 0.99
C LEU A 295 34.61 -3.84 -0.12
N PHE A 296 33.60 -4.29 -0.89
CA PHE A 296 33.85 -5.14 -2.06
C PHE A 296 34.69 -4.45 -3.13
N GLY A 297 34.53 -3.14 -3.32
CA GLY A 297 35.37 -2.35 -4.23
C GLY A 297 36.86 -2.29 -3.85
N LEU A 298 37.21 -2.58 -2.59
CA LEU A 298 38.61 -2.66 -2.13
C LEU A 298 39.27 -4.00 -2.49
N VAL A 299 38.49 -5.03 -2.82
CA VAL A 299 39.02 -6.34 -3.21
C VAL A 299 39.69 -6.22 -4.59
N PRO A 300 40.96 -6.66 -4.74
CA PRO A 300 41.66 -6.64 -6.03
C PRO A 300 40.93 -7.50 -7.08
N GLY A 301 40.83 -6.99 -8.31
CA GLY A 301 40.18 -7.70 -9.43
C GLY A 301 38.74 -7.25 -9.73
N PHE A 302 38.10 -6.48 -8.84
CA PHE A 302 36.76 -5.96 -9.07
C PHE A 302 36.76 -4.62 -9.85
N PRO A 303 35.68 -4.32 -10.61
CA PRO A 303 35.53 -3.06 -11.35
C PRO A 303 35.26 -1.88 -10.39
N LYS A 304 36.35 -1.30 -9.86
CA LYS A 304 36.32 -0.28 -8.79
C LYS A 304 35.47 0.96 -9.12
N PRO A 305 35.56 1.56 -10.32
CA PRO A 305 34.74 2.73 -10.65
C PRO A 305 33.24 2.45 -10.50
N GLN A 306 32.77 1.29 -10.95
CA GLN A 306 31.36 0.88 -10.94
C GLN A 306 30.88 0.59 -9.50
N LEU A 307 31.71 -0.04 -8.69
CA LEU A 307 31.36 -0.34 -7.30
C LEU A 307 31.39 0.91 -6.42
N PHE A 308 32.37 1.79 -6.60
CA PHE A 308 32.42 3.03 -5.83
C PHE A 308 31.30 4.01 -6.23
N THR A 309 30.92 4.10 -7.50
CA THR A 309 29.74 4.89 -7.89
C THR A 309 28.46 4.32 -7.30
N LEU A 310 28.28 2.99 -7.32
CA LEU A 310 27.12 2.35 -6.71
C LEU A 310 27.09 2.51 -5.18
N ALA A 311 28.23 2.35 -4.51
CA ALA A 311 28.37 2.57 -3.08
C ALA A 311 28.01 4.01 -2.69
N LEU A 312 28.47 4.99 -3.48
CA LEU A 312 28.19 6.40 -3.27
C LEU A 312 26.71 6.73 -3.58
N ALA A 313 26.10 6.09 -4.58
CA ALA A 313 24.69 6.24 -4.87
C ALA A 313 23.81 5.69 -3.74
N LEU A 314 24.07 4.46 -3.27
CA LEU A 314 23.33 3.82 -2.17
C LEU A 314 23.55 4.54 -0.83
N GLY A 315 24.82 4.85 -0.52
CA GLY A 315 25.18 5.58 0.68
C GLY A 315 24.65 7.01 0.68
N GLY A 316 24.73 7.69 -0.46
CA GLY A 316 24.19 9.04 -0.67
C GLY A 316 22.67 9.06 -0.55
N LEU A 317 21.96 8.14 -1.21
CA LEU A 317 20.51 8.00 -1.11
C LEU A 317 20.08 7.68 0.33
N GLY A 318 20.75 6.72 0.99
CA GLY A 318 20.49 6.39 2.38
C GLY A 318 20.76 7.57 3.32
N HIS A 319 21.82 8.35 3.07
CA HIS A 319 22.12 9.55 3.84
C HIS A 319 21.08 10.64 3.60
N VAL A 320 20.66 10.89 2.36
CA VAL A 320 19.60 11.85 2.02
C VAL A 320 18.28 11.45 2.67
N LEU A 321 17.87 10.18 2.59
CA LEU A 321 16.63 9.69 3.23
C LEU A 321 16.70 9.79 4.75
N LYS A 322 17.85 9.46 5.34
CA LYS A 322 18.10 9.65 6.77
C LYS A 322 17.99 11.14 7.12
N ARG A 323 18.58 12.03 6.32
CA ARG A 323 18.53 13.48 6.52
C ARG A 323 17.16 14.08 6.21
N VAL A 324 16.33 13.51 5.34
CA VAL A 324 14.95 13.96 5.12
C VAL A 324 14.07 13.56 6.31
N ARG A 325 14.37 12.42 6.95
CA ARG A 325 13.72 12.01 8.20
C ARG A 325 14.24 12.71 9.45
N GLU A 326 15.54 13.04 9.49
CA GLU A 326 16.21 13.65 10.64
C GLU A 326 16.41 15.16 10.50
N ALA A 327 16.22 15.73 9.30
CA ALA A 327 16.16 17.17 9.16
C ALA A 327 15.02 17.64 10.04
N PRO A 328 15.22 18.73 10.80
CA PRO A 328 14.10 19.50 11.26
C PRO A 328 13.43 20.01 9.97
N GLN A 329 12.46 19.24 9.46
CA GLN A 329 11.28 19.90 8.98
C GLN A 329 10.92 20.87 10.10
N ASP A 330 10.61 22.12 9.75
CA ASP A 330 9.53 22.80 10.46
C ASP A 330 8.43 21.75 10.54
N HIS A 331 8.44 21.02 11.65
CA HIS A 331 7.46 20.01 11.93
C HIS A 331 6.23 20.87 12.05
N ASP A 332 5.51 20.97 10.95
CA ASP A 332 4.09 21.21 10.96
C ASP A 332 3.49 19.97 11.65
N ALA A 333 3.76 19.89 12.95
CA ALA A 333 3.02 19.20 13.97
C ALA A 333 1.58 19.74 14.02
N LYS A 334 1.16 20.59 13.08
CA LYS A 334 -0.21 20.93 12.76
C LYS A 334 -0.82 19.99 11.71
N ALA A 335 -0.07 19.40 10.78
CA ALA A 335 -0.63 18.66 9.65
C ALA A 335 -0.92 17.17 9.93
N GLU A 336 0.01 16.41 10.52
CA GLU A 336 -0.28 15.03 10.99
C GLU A 336 -1.10 15.02 12.28
N LEU A 337 -0.95 16.07 13.08
CA LEU A 337 -1.78 16.31 14.25
C LEU A 337 -3.19 16.78 13.86
N SER A 338 -3.42 17.36 12.67
CA SER A 338 -4.79 17.66 12.16
C SER A 338 -5.54 16.46 11.60
N LYS A 339 -4.84 15.35 11.32
CA LYS A 339 -5.48 14.07 10.93
C LYS A 339 -5.80 13.18 12.13
N SER A 340 -5.14 13.40 13.27
CA SER A 340 -5.37 12.68 14.54
C SER A 340 -5.99 13.54 15.64
N LEU A 341 -6.01 14.86 15.48
CA LEU A 341 -6.83 15.83 16.19
C LEU A 341 -7.74 16.49 15.17
N THR A 342 -9.02 16.11 15.17
CA THR A 342 -10.07 17.08 14.89
C THR A 342 -10.25 17.92 16.17
N PRO A 343 -9.87 19.20 16.20
CA PRO A 343 -10.49 20.12 17.14
C PRO A 343 -11.94 20.29 16.69
N THR A 344 -12.91 19.96 17.55
CA THR A 344 -14.31 20.36 17.36
C THR A 344 -14.46 21.85 17.69
N VAL A 345 -13.69 22.71 17.03
CA VAL A 345 -13.96 24.15 16.94
C VAL A 345 -13.64 24.59 15.51
N GLY A 346 -14.54 24.25 14.60
CA GLY A 346 -14.62 24.90 13.30
C GLY A 346 -15.32 26.26 13.42
N PRO A 347 -15.04 27.25 12.54
CA PRO A 347 -15.65 28.58 12.61
C PRO A 347 -17.17 28.49 12.41
N LYS A 348 -17.92 29.31 13.16
CA LYS A 348 -19.37 29.57 13.05
C LYS A 348 -19.92 29.30 11.64
N LYS A 349 -20.65 28.18 11.47
CA LYS A 349 -21.65 28.05 10.40
C LYS A 349 -23.02 28.31 11.01
N ALA A 350 -23.72 29.26 10.41
CA ALA A 350 -25.07 29.70 10.77
C ALA A 350 -26.07 28.54 10.88
N PRO A 351 -27.09 28.65 11.76
CA PRO A 351 -28.05 27.57 11.97
C PRO A 351 -28.93 27.39 10.73
N ARG A 352 -28.98 26.16 10.20
CA ARG A 352 -30.02 25.73 9.26
C ARG A 352 -31.18 25.14 10.07
N PRO A 353 -32.42 25.63 9.91
CA PRO A 353 -33.57 25.06 10.61
C PRO A 353 -34.10 23.83 9.87
N GLY A 354 -34.50 22.82 10.65
CA GLY A 354 -35.39 21.76 10.21
C GLY A 354 -34.71 20.41 9.97
N LEU A 355 -34.89 19.49 10.91
CA LEU A 355 -35.72 18.28 10.75
C LEU A 355 -35.54 17.38 11.97
N ALA A 356 -36.61 17.24 12.72
CA ALA A 356 -36.78 16.21 13.73
C ALA A 356 -36.72 14.84 13.03
N GLY A 357 -35.77 14.00 13.45
CA GLY A 357 -35.53 12.67 12.91
C GLY A 357 -34.53 11.95 13.80
N GLN A 358 -34.96 11.61 15.01
CA GLN A 358 -34.20 10.87 16.00
C GLN A 358 -33.96 9.44 15.48
N LYS A 359 -32.83 9.25 14.79
CA LYS A 359 -32.12 7.98 14.79
C LYS A 359 -31.19 8.05 15.98
N ASP A 360 -31.43 7.23 16.99
CA ASP A 360 -30.45 6.97 18.05
C ASP A 360 -29.27 6.20 17.42
N GLU A 361 -28.45 6.95 16.69
CA GLU A 361 -27.12 6.53 16.29
C GLU A 361 -26.30 6.54 17.59
N PHE A 362 -25.96 5.36 18.10
CA PHE A 362 -25.12 5.22 19.29
C PHE A 362 -23.76 5.86 19.00
N ALA A 363 -23.64 7.15 19.32
CA ALA A 363 -22.36 7.83 19.30
C ALA A 363 -21.49 7.20 20.39
N PRO A 364 -20.23 6.84 20.09
CA PRO A 364 -19.32 6.37 21.11
C PRO A 364 -19.17 7.44 22.19
N THR A 365 -19.27 7.00 23.45
CA THR A 365 -19.14 7.88 24.61
C THR A 365 -17.81 8.61 24.58
N VAL A 366 -17.83 9.92 24.82
CA VAL A 366 -16.60 10.71 24.90
C VAL A 366 -15.90 10.46 26.23
N PRO A 367 -14.66 9.93 26.25
CA PRO A 367 -14.04 9.47 27.50
C PRO A 367 -13.67 10.58 28.49
N ILE A 368 -13.23 11.74 28.01
CA ILE A 368 -12.82 12.87 28.85
C ILE A 368 -13.42 14.16 28.29
N ILE A 369 -14.21 14.88 29.11
CA ILE A 369 -14.78 16.18 28.75
C ILE A 369 -14.44 17.21 29.82
N LEU A 370 -13.99 18.38 29.38
CA LEU A 370 -13.84 19.59 30.19
C LEU A 370 -14.91 20.60 29.75
N ASP A 371 -15.99 20.68 30.52
CA ASP A 371 -17.03 21.70 30.36
C ASP A 371 -16.56 23.01 30.97
N ILE A 372 -16.51 24.08 30.18
CA ILE A 372 -16.12 25.43 30.64
C ILE A 372 -17.28 26.41 30.49
N SER A 373 -17.43 27.32 31.45
CA SER A 373 -18.35 28.46 31.31
C SER A 373 -17.91 29.38 30.15
N PRO A 374 -18.84 30.07 29.46
CA PRO A 374 -18.48 31.00 28.39
C PRO A 374 -17.51 32.10 28.83
N ALA A 375 -17.70 32.65 30.04
CA ALA A 375 -16.83 33.68 30.61
C ALA A 375 -15.40 33.16 30.87
N LEU A 376 -15.26 31.89 31.26
CA LEU A 376 -13.95 31.26 31.39
C LEU A 376 -13.31 30.98 30.04
N GLY A 377 -14.10 30.60 29.03
CA GLY A 377 -13.61 30.41 27.66
C GLY A 377 -13.04 31.68 27.03
N GLU A 378 -13.63 32.85 27.31
CA GLU A 378 -13.10 34.14 26.85
C GLU A 378 -11.83 34.57 27.59
N ALA A 379 -11.67 34.17 28.86
CA ALA A 379 -10.51 34.51 29.68
C ALA A 379 -9.32 33.54 29.52
N LEU A 380 -9.52 32.37 28.90
CA LEU A 380 -8.51 31.34 28.72
C LEU A 380 -7.70 31.57 27.44
N ASP A 381 -6.38 31.42 27.58
CA ASP A 381 -5.51 31.19 26.43
C ASP A 381 -5.55 29.69 26.06
N TYR A 382 -6.22 29.39 24.95
CA TYR A 382 -6.35 28.03 24.44
C TYR A 382 -5.02 27.41 24.01
N ASP A 383 -4.05 28.22 23.56
CA ASP A 383 -2.74 27.70 23.15
C ASP A 383 -1.96 27.22 24.37
N SER A 384 -1.88 28.06 25.42
CA SER A 384 -1.29 27.67 26.70
C SER A 384 -2.00 26.47 27.36
N LEU A 385 -3.34 26.41 27.29
CA LEU A 385 -4.10 25.27 27.82
C LEU A 385 -3.78 23.98 27.06
N ASN A 386 -3.72 24.02 25.74
CA ASN A 386 -3.38 22.85 24.93
C ASN A 386 -1.97 22.35 25.22
N GLU A 387 -1.00 23.25 25.42
CA GLU A 387 0.36 22.90 25.82
C GLU A 387 0.39 22.20 27.19
N GLU A 388 -0.27 22.77 28.20
CA GLU A 388 -0.34 22.19 29.54
C GLU A 388 -1.04 20.81 29.55
N LEU A 389 -2.13 20.65 28.79
CA LEU A 389 -2.82 19.36 28.65
C LEU A 389 -1.96 18.30 27.93
N ALA A 390 -1.16 18.71 26.93
CA ALA A 390 -0.23 17.82 26.25
C ALA A 390 0.92 17.37 27.18
N ILE A 391 1.48 18.30 27.95
CA ILE A 391 2.51 18.01 28.97
C ILE A 391 1.95 17.05 30.01
N LEU A 392 0.75 17.30 30.52
CA LEU A 392 0.06 16.44 31.46
C LEU A 392 -0.12 15.01 30.93
N ARG A 393 -0.63 14.86 29.71
CA ARG A 393 -0.88 13.53 29.14
C ARG A 393 0.42 12.75 28.97
N ARG A 394 1.49 13.43 28.57
CA ARG A 394 2.83 12.85 28.48
C ARG A 394 3.35 12.44 29.87
N ALA A 395 3.22 13.31 30.87
CA ALA A 395 3.64 13.01 32.24
C ALA A 395 2.91 11.78 32.80
N LEU A 396 1.58 11.71 32.65
CA LEU A 396 0.78 10.57 33.09
C LEU A 396 1.14 9.27 32.35
N TYR A 397 1.44 9.35 31.06
CA TYR A 397 1.90 8.18 30.30
C TYR A 397 3.24 7.66 30.81
N PHE A 398 4.21 8.54 31.09
CA PHE A 398 5.51 8.12 31.62
C PHE A 398 5.45 7.59 33.06
N ASP A 399 4.55 8.13 33.88
CA ASP A 399 4.43 7.77 35.29
C ASP A 399 3.59 6.49 35.50
N LEU A 400 2.46 6.37 34.79
CA LEU A 400 1.49 5.29 34.98
C LEU A 400 1.52 4.22 33.87
N GLY A 401 2.16 4.50 32.73
CA GLY A 401 2.16 3.60 31.55
C GLY A 401 0.82 3.52 30.81
N VAL A 402 -0.15 4.38 31.14
CA VAL A 402 -1.50 4.35 30.57
C VAL A 402 -1.65 5.39 29.45
N PRO A 403 -2.06 5.00 28.23
CA PRO A 403 -2.28 5.93 27.13
C PRO A 403 -3.64 6.63 27.26
N PHE A 404 -3.70 7.75 27.98
CA PHE A 404 -4.95 8.51 28.14
C PHE A 404 -5.46 9.09 26.80
N PRO A 405 -6.78 9.05 26.52
CA PRO A 405 -7.37 9.58 25.29
C PRO A 405 -7.34 11.12 25.24
N GLY A 406 -7.76 11.69 24.11
CA GLY A 406 -7.88 13.14 23.93
C GLY A 406 -8.92 13.77 24.88
N ILE A 407 -8.70 15.03 25.25
CA ILE A 407 -9.56 15.78 26.16
C ILE A 407 -10.44 16.71 25.33
N ASN A 408 -11.76 16.52 25.42
CA ASN A 408 -12.71 17.37 24.69
C ASN A 408 -13.14 18.57 25.53
N ILE A 409 -12.84 19.78 25.07
CA ILE A 409 -13.23 21.02 25.73
C ILE A 409 -14.55 21.50 25.13
N ARG A 410 -15.58 21.69 25.96
CA ARG A 410 -16.91 22.12 25.52
C ARG A 410 -17.37 23.36 26.28
N PRO A 411 -17.79 24.43 25.61
CA PRO A 411 -18.46 25.53 26.29
C PRO A 411 -19.86 25.11 26.75
N ASN A 412 -20.17 25.31 28.04
CA ASN A 412 -21.46 24.99 28.64
C ASN A 412 -22.13 26.28 29.17
N PRO A 413 -23.16 26.82 28.48
CA PRO A 413 -23.85 28.04 28.89
C PRO A 413 -24.56 27.95 30.25
N GLY A 414 -24.79 26.74 30.76
CA GLY A 414 -25.41 26.52 32.08
C GLY A 414 -24.46 26.74 33.27
N LEU A 415 -23.16 26.93 33.03
CA LEU A 415 -22.18 27.12 34.09
C LEU A 415 -22.04 28.61 34.49
N PRO A 416 -22.19 28.97 35.79
CA PRO A 416 -22.13 30.36 36.23
C PRO A 416 -20.70 30.87 36.42
N GLY A 417 -20.46 32.17 36.17
CA GLY A 417 -19.19 32.83 36.44
C GLY A 417 -18.01 32.19 35.68
N LEU A 418 -16.84 32.08 36.32
CA LEU A 418 -15.67 31.37 35.80
C LEU A 418 -15.59 29.96 36.40
N SER A 419 -16.58 29.12 36.09
CA SER A 419 -16.61 27.72 36.55
C SER A 419 -16.35 26.72 35.43
N TYR A 420 -15.93 25.52 35.81
CA TYR A 420 -15.73 24.38 34.93
C TYR A 420 -16.19 23.07 35.60
N THR A 421 -16.52 22.07 34.80
CA THR A 421 -16.87 20.71 35.24
C THR A 421 -16.06 19.70 34.44
N LEU A 422 -15.48 18.72 35.12
CA LEU A 422 -14.74 17.62 34.52
C LEU A 422 -15.65 16.38 34.47
N HIS A 423 -15.78 15.79 33.28
CA HIS A 423 -16.54 14.57 33.07
C HIS A 423 -15.63 13.44 32.60
N LEU A 424 -15.92 12.24 33.09
CA LEU A 424 -15.35 10.99 32.58
C LEU A 424 -16.48 10.14 32.03
N ASN A 425 -16.36 9.68 30.78
CA ASN A 425 -17.42 8.95 30.08
C ASN A 425 -18.78 9.66 30.19
N GLU A 426 -18.79 10.99 29.97
CA GLU A 426 -19.95 11.88 30.11
C GLU A 426 -20.53 12.07 31.53
N ILE A 427 -20.02 11.35 32.54
CA ILE A 427 -20.45 11.46 33.93
C ILE A 427 -19.67 12.59 34.63
N PRO A 428 -20.33 13.58 35.25
CA PRO A 428 -19.65 14.67 35.95
C PRO A 428 -18.93 14.15 37.21
N MET A 429 -17.61 14.32 37.24
CA MET A 429 -16.74 13.83 38.32
C MET A 429 -16.34 14.91 39.32
N SER A 430 -16.01 16.11 38.83
CA SER A 430 -15.56 17.21 39.69
C SER A 430 -15.94 18.57 39.10
N ARG A 431 -16.01 19.59 39.96
CA ARG A 431 -16.31 20.98 39.59
C ARG A 431 -15.28 21.91 40.24
N GLY A 432 -14.94 22.98 39.54
CA GLY A 432 -14.05 24.01 40.07
C GLY A 432 -14.51 25.40 39.68
N LYS A 433 -14.09 26.39 40.47
CA LYS A 433 -14.34 27.81 40.22
C LYS A 433 -13.02 28.55 40.26
N LEU A 434 -12.79 29.37 39.24
CA LEU A 434 -11.60 30.19 39.09
C LEU A 434 -11.96 31.66 39.32
N GLU A 435 -10.98 32.47 39.69
CA GLU A 435 -11.15 33.90 39.94
C GLU A 435 -10.55 34.70 38.78
N ALA A 436 -11.26 35.71 38.30
CA ALA A 436 -10.82 36.50 37.13
C ALA A 436 -9.64 37.41 37.48
N GLY A 437 -8.60 37.43 36.65
CA GLY A 437 -7.40 38.25 36.84
C GLY A 437 -6.53 37.88 38.05
N MET A 438 -6.73 36.68 38.61
CA MET A 438 -6.02 36.16 39.77
C MET A 438 -5.31 34.85 39.41
N VAL A 439 -4.15 34.61 40.02
CA VAL A 439 -3.39 33.36 39.93
C VAL A 439 -3.37 32.66 41.28
N LEU A 440 -3.27 31.33 41.27
CA LEU A 440 -3.18 30.54 42.50
C LEU A 440 -1.73 30.36 42.91
N VAL A 441 -1.40 30.64 44.17
CA VAL A 441 -0.03 30.59 44.69
C VAL A 441 0.19 29.33 45.53
N ARG A 442 1.33 28.67 45.35
CA ARG A 442 1.71 27.47 46.13
C ARG A 442 2.72 27.83 47.22
N ASP A 443 2.26 28.55 48.24
CA ASP A 443 3.00 28.88 49.46
C ASP A 443 2.00 29.08 50.63
N THR A 444 2.46 29.53 51.78
CA THR A 444 1.63 29.87 52.95
C THR A 444 1.13 31.32 52.88
N ALA A 445 -0.06 31.57 53.42
CA ALA A 445 -0.63 32.93 53.48
C ALA A 445 0.28 33.91 54.26
N GLU A 446 1.00 33.43 55.28
CA GLU A 446 1.94 34.24 56.05
C GLU A 446 3.11 34.74 55.19
N ASN A 447 3.75 33.84 54.43
CA ASN A 447 4.87 34.20 53.54
C ASN A 447 4.45 35.23 52.48
N ILE A 448 3.27 35.05 51.89
CA ILE A 448 2.78 35.96 50.85
C ILE A 448 2.46 37.34 51.45
N ARG A 449 1.83 37.39 52.64
CA ARG A 449 1.54 38.65 53.34
C ARG A 449 2.82 39.37 53.76
N MET A 450 3.87 38.65 54.16
CA MET A 450 5.19 39.23 54.47
C MET A 450 5.84 39.93 53.26
N LEU A 451 5.50 39.51 52.04
CA LEU A 451 5.96 40.16 50.80
C LEU A 451 5.14 41.40 50.43
N GLY A 452 4.14 41.79 51.23
CA GLY A 452 3.26 42.92 50.97
C GLY A 452 2.32 42.67 49.78
N VAL A 453 1.88 41.42 49.63
CA VAL A 453 0.93 40.96 48.61
C VAL A 453 -0.38 40.61 49.29
N ASP A 454 -1.48 41.16 48.78
CA ASP A 454 -2.82 40.84 49.26
C ASP A 454 -3.22 39.43 48.80
N VAL A 455 -3.69 38.61 49.75
CA VAL A 455 -4.10 37.22 49.51
C VAL A 455 -5.60 37.10 49.72
N HIS A 456 -6.29 36.56 48.72
CA HIS A 456 -7.70 36.23 48.81
C HIS A 456 -7.87 34.72 49.03
N GLU A 457 -8.37 34.36 50.20
CA GLU A 457 -8.73 32.97 50.53
C GLU A 457 -10.15 32.68 50.03
N LYS A 458 -10.32 31.56 49.31
CA LYS A 458 -11.59 31.12 48.73
C LYS A 458 -11.88 29.67 49.09
N GLU A 459 -13.06 29.17 48.71
CA GLU A 459 -13.45 27.79 48.95
C GLU A 459 -12.48 26.80 48.25
N PRO A 460 -12.00 25.77 48.95
CA PRO A 460 -11.12 24.77 48.39
C PRO A 460 -11.86 23.87 47.39
N PHE A 461 -11.33 23.75 46.18
CA PHE A 461 -11.82 22.82 45.16
C PHE A 461 -10.74 21.83 44.68
N LEU A 462 -9.47 22.04 45.06
CA LEU A 462 -8.36 21.12 44.80
C LEU A 462 -8.07 20.31 46.07
N PRO A 463 -7.80 19.00 45.94
CA PRO A 463 -7.28 18.20 47.05
C PRO A 463 -5.93 18.76 47.54
N GLU A 464 -5.78 18.90 48.86
CA GLU A 464 -4.50 19.18 49.55
C GLU A 464 -3.82 20.52 49.17
N ILE A 465 -4.51 21.43 48.49
CA ILE A 465 -4.02 22.77 48.16
C ILE A 465 -5.01 23.82 48.66
N GLU A 466 -4.53 24.69 49.53
CA GLU A 466 -5.27 25.89 49.93
C GLU A 466 -5.29 26.88 48.76
N PRO A 467 -6.48 27.32 48.30
CA PRO A 467 -6.59 28.22 47.15
C PRO A 467 -6.27 29.66 47.57
N LEU A 468 -4.97 29.97 47.65
CA LEU A 468 -4.47 31.32 47.90
C LEU A 468 -4.40 32.08 46.58
N TRP A 469 -5.33 33.01 46.38
CA TRP A 469 -5.41 33.80 45.15
C TRP A 469 -4.67 35.13 45.31
N VAL A 470 -3.85 35.46 44.32
CA VAL A 470 -3.15 36.75 44.22
C VAL A 470 -3.41 37.37 42.84
N ALA A 471 -3.42 38.70 42.75
CA ALA A 471 -3.57 39.39 41.47
C ALA A 471 -2.46 38.99 40.48
N GLU A 472 -2.84 38.72 39.24
CA GLU A 472 -1.91 38.26 38.19
C GLU A 472 -0.74 39.24 37.97
N SER A 473 -0.97 40.54 38.16
CA SER A 473 0.07 41.59 38.10
C SER A 473 1.21 41.38 39.09
N GLN A 474 0.98 40.66 40.19
CA GLN A 474 1.98 40.38 41.21
C GLN A 474 2.69 39.03 41.01
N ALA A 475 2.25 38.21 40.05
CA ALA A 475 2.84 36.90 39.75
C ALA A 475 4.34 36.98 39.42
N LEU A 476 4.74 37.98 38.62
CA LEU A 476 6.14 38.17 38.22
C LEU A 476 7.03 38.57 39.41
N ARG A 477 6.47 39.27 40.42
CA ARG A 477 7.17 39.62 41.66
C ARG A 477 7.38 38.39 42.53
N LEU A 478 6.35 37.55 42.67
CA LEU A 478 6.42 36.29 43.43
C LEU A 478 7.42 35.30 42.79
N HIS A 479 7.41 35.18 41.46
CA HIS A 479 8.33 34.30 40.75
C HIS A 479 9.82 34.67 40.96
N ARG A 480 10.14 35.96 41.14
CA ARG A 480 11.53 36.41 41.42
C ARG A 480 12.05 35.98 42.79
N VAL A 481 11.13 35.72 43.73
CA VAL A 481 11.45 35.27 45.10
C VAL A 481 11.38 33.73 45.20
N GLY A 482 11.14 33.04 44.09
CA GLY A 482 11.07 31.58 44.02
C GLY A 482 9.69 30.99 44.34
N ILE A 483 8.67 31.83 44.49
CA ILE A 483 7.30 31.38 44.76
C ILE A 483 6.61 31.04 43.43
N THR A 484 6.07 29.82 43.35
CA THR A 484 5.39 29.34 42.13
C THR A 484 3.91 29.75 42.09
N CYS A 485 3.50 30.34 40.97
CA CYS A 485 2.11 30.69 40.68
C CYS A 485 1.56 29.79 39.57
N MET A 486 0.28 29.44 39.66
CA MET A 486 -0.45 28.64 38.68
C MET A 486 -1.47 29.54 37.97
N THR A 487 -1.37 29.58 36.64
CA THR A 487 -2.36 30.20 35.75
C THR A 487 -3.62 29.35 35.65
N HIS A 488 -4.73 29.89 35.13
CA HIS A 488 -5.97 29.16 34.91
C HIS A 488 -5.76 27.86 34.12
N SER A 489 -4.97 27.92 33.04
CA SER A 489 -4.63 26.74 32.22
C SER A 489 -3.92 25.65 33.03
N ARG A 490 -2.96 26.05 33.86
CA ARG A 490 -2.19 25.11 34.70
C ARG A 490 -3.01 24.55 35.87
N ILE A 491 -3.94 25.33 36.42
CA ILE A 491 -4.90 24.86 37.43
C ILE A 491 -5.82 23.79 36.84
N LEU A 492 -6.36 24.01 35.64
CA LEU A 492 -7.22 23.06 34.93
C LEU A 492 -6.48 21.76 34.63
N ALA A 493 -5.27 21.86 34.07
CA ALA A 493 -4.42 20.70 33.83
C ALA A 493 -4.13 19.96 35.15
N TYR A 494 -3.67 20.66 36.19
CA TYR A 494 -3.38 20.05 37.47
C TYR A 494 -4.59 19.31 38.07
N HIS A 495 -5.78 19.93 38.08
CA HIS A 495 -6.98 19.26 38.58
C HIS A 495 -7.32 18.01 37.75
N LEU A 496 -7.22 18.10 36.42
CA LEU A 496 -7.43 16.95 35.55
C LEU A 496 -6.42 15.83 35.83
N SER A 497 -5.17 16.15 36.15
CA SER A 497 -4.14 15.14 36.45
C SER A 497 -4.49 14.29 37.67
N LEU A 498 -5.07 14.91 38.71
CA LEU A 498 -5.48 14.21 39.93
C LEU A 498 -6.63 13.25 39.66
N ILE A 499 -7.61 13.68 38.85
CA ILE A 499 -8.76 12.86 38.48
C ILE A 499 -8.32 11.69 37.59
N LEU A 500 -7.53 11.95 36.54
CA LEU A 500 -7.06 10.92 35.63
C LEU A 500 -6.16 9.90 36.34
N SER A 501 -5.30 10.34 37.26
CA SER A 501 -4.48 9.43 38.06
C SER A 501 -5.33 8.50 38.94
N ARG A 502 -6.39 9.04 39.56
CA ARG A 502 -7.31 8.25 40.40
C ARG A 502 -8.16 7.26 39.58
N HIS A 503 -8.49 7.61 38.35
CA HIS A 503 -9.34 6.81 37.45
C HIS A 503 -8.56 6.13 36.31
N ALA A 504 -7.24 5.96 36.46
CA ALA A 504 -6.38 5.40 35.41
C ALA A 504 -6.83 4.00 34.95
N SER A 505 -7.36 3.18 35.86
CA SER A 505 -7.88 1.84 35.57
C SER A 505 -9.05 1.84 34.59
N SER A 506 -9.82 2.93 34.48
CA SER A 506 -10.93 3.05 33.55
C SER A 506 -10.48 3.23 32.09
N PHE A 507 -9.19 3.53 31.86
CA PHE A 507 -8.60 3.75 30.54
C PHE A 507 -7.70 2.59 30.09
N LEU A 508 -7.69 1.48 30.83
CA LEU A 508 -6.89 0.29 30.50
C LEU A 508 -7.82 -0.91 30.27
N GLY A 509 -8.29 -1.07 29.04
CA GLY A 509 -9.09 -2.22 28.61
C GLY A 509 -8.29 -3.22 27.77
N LEU A 510 -8.99 -4.22 27.23
CA LEU A 510 -8.39 -5.24 26.35
C LEU A 510 -7.73 -4.63 25.10
N GLN A 511 -8.31 -3.55 24.58
CA GLN A 511 -7.81 -2.87 23.38
C GLN A 511 -6.52 -2.10 23.66
N GLU A 512 -6.41 -1.45 24.81
CA GLU A 512 -5.23 -0.67 25.19
C GLU A 512 -4.07 -1.56 25.67
N THR A 513 -4.37 -2.78 26.13
CA THR A 513 -3.33 -3.78 26.48
C THR A 513 -2.73 -4.52 25.29
N LYS A 514 -3.37 -4.48 24.12
CA LYS A 514 -2.93 -5.18 22.90
C LYS A 514 -2.00 -4.29 22.08
#